data_AF-A0A7C3H5N8-F1
#
_entry.id   AF-A0A7C3H5N8-F1
#
_cell.length_a   1.000
_cell.length_b   1.000
_cell.length_c   1.000
_cell.angle_alpha   90.00
_cell.angle_beta   90.00
_cell.angle_gamma   90.00
#
_symmetry.space_group_name_H-M   'P 1'
#
loop_
_entity.id
_entity.type
_entity.pdbx_description
1 polymer ?
#
loop_
_entity_poly.entity_id
_entity_poly.type
_entity_poly.pdbx_seq_one_letter_code
_entity_poly.pdbx_strand_id
1 'polypeptide(L)'
;PVHGIGGILGTFLAGIFASTQLGLFSGQGFAEGINSIPEQLKVQVIGIVAVLVYTAVVTWILLKIVDVMVGLRVSIEEETEGLDIASHEERAYDIH
;
A
#
# COMPACT_ATOMS: atom_id res chain seq x y z
N PRO A 1 5.25 1.50 7.10
CA PRO A 1 4.20 1.63 8.15
C PRO A 1 3.15 2.71 7.83
N VAL A 2 3.57 3.94 7.50
CA VAL A 2 2.66 5.08 7.27
C VAL A 2 1.62 4.82 6.18
N HIS A 3 2.03 4.27 5.03
CA HIS A 3 1.11 4.00 3.92
C HIS A 3 0.21 2.77 4.17
N GLY A 4 0.79 1.62 4.52
CA GLY A 4 0.03 0.39 4.73
C GLY A 4 -0.93 0.44 5.92
N ILE A 5 -0.41 0.71 7.12
CA ILE A 5 -1.23 0.78 8.34
C ILE A 5 -2.07 2.05 8.35
N GLY A 6 -1.51 3.20 7.93
CA GLY A 6 -2.27 4.44 7.85
C GLY A 6 -3.42 4.37 6.84
N GLY A 7 -3.22 3.72 5.70
CA GLY A 7 -4.29 3.49 4.71
C GLY A 7 -5.41 2.60 5.25
N ILE A 8 -5.07 1.50 5.95
CA ILE A 8 -6.05 0.62 6.60
C ILE A 8 -6.86 1.39 7.65
N LEU A 9 -6.18 2.10 8.55
CA LEU A 9 -6.83 2.89 9.60
C LEU A 9 -7.72 3.99 9.01
N GLY A 10 -7.21 4.75 8.03
CA GLY A 10 -7.98 5.79 7.36
C GLY A 10 -9.25 5.25 6.70
N THR A 11 -9.14 4.12 5.99
CA THR A 11 -10.29 3.48 5.32
C THR A 11 -11.33 2.97 6.32
N PHE A 12 -10.87 2.40 7.43
CA PHE A 12 -11.75 1.94 8.52
C PHE A 12 -12.47 3.10 9.19
N LEU A 13 -11.74 4.16 9.56
CA LEU A 13 -12.31 5.35 10.20
C LEU A 13 -13.24 6.13 9.27
N ALA A 14 -13.00 6.10 7.95
CA ALA A 14 -13.96 6.63 6.98
C ALA A 14 -15.32 5.92 7.07
N GLY A 15 -15.35 4.61 7.37
CA GLY A 15 -16.60 3.89 7.61
C GLY A 15 -17.36 4.32 8.86
N ILE A 16 -16.69 4.98 9.82
CA ILE A 16 -17.29 5.49 11.06
C ILE A 16 -17.72 6.95 10.89
N PHE A 17 -16.88 7.77 10.26
CA PHE A 17 -17.01 9.23 10.27
C PHE A 17 -17.55 9.83 8.97
N ALA A 18 -17.73 9.04 7.90
CA ALA A 18 -18.41 9.52 6.70
C ALA A 18 -19.89 9.78 6.99
N SER A 19 -20.28 11.06 6.99
CA SER A 19 -21.65 11.47 7.23
C SER A 19 -22.41 11.66 5.92
N THR A 20 -23.62 11.09 5.85
CA THR A 20 -24.57 11.31 4.75
C THR A 20 -25.26 12.67 4.84
N GLN A 21 -25.15 13.39 5.95
CA GLN A 21 -25.92 14.61 6.21
C GLN A 21 -25.04 15.85 6.38
N LEU A 22 -23.74 15.69 6.65
CA LEU A 22 -22.84 16.78 7.01
C LEU A 22 -21.47 16.61 6.36
N GLY A 23 -20.83 17.73 6.02
CA GLY A 23 -19.47 17.76 5.46
C GLY A 23 -19.44 17.56 3.94
N LEU A 24 -18.24 17.28 3.40
CA LEU A 24 -17.96 17.20 1.97
C LEU A 24 -18.80 16.13 1.24
N PHE A 25 -19.25 15.11 1.98
CA PHE A 25 -20.03 13.99 1.46
C PHE A 25 -21.51 14.06 1.83
N SER A 26 -22.02 15.22 2.26
CA SER A 26 -23.45 15.39 2.51
C SER A 26 -24.28 15.04 1.25
N GLY A 27 -25.29 14.18 1.41
CA GLY A 27 -26.07 13.60 0.33
C GLY A 27 -25.42 12.42 -0.41
N GLN A 28 -24.18 12.04 -0.07
CA GLN A 28 -23.37 11.03 -0.77
C GLN A 28 -22.57 10.10 0.18
N GLY A 29 -22.83 10.15 1.50
CA GLY A 29 -21.97 9.48 2.49
C GLY A 29 -21.96 7.95 2.42
N PHE A 30 -23.09 7.32 2.10
CA PHE A 30 -23.23 5.87 1.97
C PHE A 30 -23.59 5.52 0.53
N ALA A 31 -23.09 4.37 0.06
CA ALA A 31 -23.50 3.83 -1.23
C ALA A 31 -24.99 3.43 -1.22
N GLU A 32 -25.58 3.31 -2.41
CA GLU A 32 -26.96 2.84 -2.55
C GLU A 32 -27.14 1.47 -1.85
N GLY A 33 -28.21 1.36 -1.05
CA GLY A 33 -28.50 0.15 -0.27
C GLY A 33 -27.79 0.05 1.09
N ILE A 34 -26.93 1.00 1.44
CA ILE A 34 -26.27 1.08 2.75
C ILE A 34 -26.96 2.14 3.60
N ASN A 35 -27.55 1.73 4.72
CA ASN A 35 -28.40 2.59 5.55
C ASN A 35 -27.90 2.75 6.98
N SER A 36 -26.81 2.06 7.35
CA SER A 36 -26.28 2.09 8.71
C SER A 36 -24.75 2.00 8.76
N ILE A 37 -24.16 2.50 9.86
CA ILE A 37 -22.71 2.45 10.10
C ILE A 37 -22.17 1.02 10.06
N PRO A 38 -22.81 0.00 10.67
CA PRO A 38 -22.33 -1.39 10.56
C PRO A 38 -22.26 -1.91 9.12
N GLU A 39 -23.24 -1.56 8.27
CA GLU A 39 -23.24 -1.92 6.85
C GLU A 39 -22.10 -1.22 6.10
N GLN A 40 -21.87 0.06 6.38
CA GLN A 40 -20.75 0.81 5.80
C GLN A 40 -19.41 0.21 6.23
N LEU A 41 -19.22 -0.09 7.51
CA LEU A 41 -18.00 -0.72 8.04
C LEU A 41 -17.73 -2.07 7.38
N LYS A 42 -18.77 -2.87 7.11
CA LYS A 42 -18.63 -4.13 6.39
C LYS A 42 -18.05 -3.91 4.98
N VAL A 43 -18.55 -2.91 4.25
CA VAL A 43 -18.03 -2.56 2.92
C VAL A 43 -16.56 -2.13 3.00
N GLN A 44 -16.20 -1.28 3.96
CA GLN A 44 -14.83 -0.82 4.14
C GLN A 44 -13.87 -1.97 4.50
N VAL A 45 -14.28 -2.90 5.37
CA VAL A 45 -13.48 -4.08 5.72
C VAL A 45 -13.29 -5.00 4.51
N ILE A 46 -14.33 -5.22 3.70
CA ILE A 46 -14.21 -5.98 2.45
C ILE A 46 -13.18 -5.30 1.53
N GLY A 47 -13.26 -3.97 1.36
CA GLY A 47 -12.30 -3.21 0.57
C GLY A 47 -10.87 -3.33 1.07
N ILE A 48 -10.66 -3.20 2.38
CA ILE A 48 -9.34 -3.37 3.01
C ILE A 48 -8.76 -4.75 2.73
N VAL A 49 -9.54 -5.81 2.94
CA VAL A 49 -9.08 -7.20 2.72
C VAL A 49 -8.83 -7.44 1.23
N ALA A 50 -9.71 -6.96 0.35
CA ALA A 50 -9.56 -7.10 -1.09
C ALA A 50 -8.26 -6.45 -1.59
N VAL A 51 -7.99 -5.20 -1.17
CA VAL A 51 -6.75 -4.50 -1.53
C VAL A 51 -5.54 -5.22 -0.94
N LEU A 52 -5.59 -5.67 0.31
CA LEU A 52 -4.48 -6.39 0.95
C LEU A 52 -4.15 -7.68 0.18
N VAL A 53 -5.15 -8.51 -0.09
CA VAL A 53 -4.96 -9.78 -0.82
C VAL A 53 -4.49 -9.52 -2.24
N TYR A 54 -5.14 -8.61 -2.98
CA TYR A 54 -4.77 -8.30 -4.34
C TYR A 54 -3.32 -7.79 -4.42
N THR A 55 -2.97 -6.78 -3.61
CA THR A 55 -1.63 -6.20 -3.64
C THR A 55 -0.56 -7.20 -3.19
N ALA A 56 -0.82 -8.03 -2.17
CA ALA A 56 0.12 -9.04 -1.74
C ALA A 56 0.36 -10.12 -2.82
N VAL A 57 -0.72 -10.70 -3.36
CA VAL A 57 -0.63 -11.80 -4.34
C VAL A 57 -0.06 -11.31 -5.65
N VAL A 58 -0.61 -10.23 -6.22
CA VAL A 58 -0.20 -9.73 -7.53
C VAL A 58 1.24 -9.21 -7.49
N THR A 59 1.60 -8.45 -6.45
CA THR A 59 2.99 -7.97 -6.30
C THR A 59 3.95 -9.15 -6.15
N TRP A 60 3.61 -10.17 -5.35
CA TRP A 60 4.46 -11.35 -5.21
C TRP A 60 4.69 -12.06 -6.55
N ILE A 61 3.63 -12.27 -7.36
CA ILE A 61 3.73 -12.87 -8.69
C ILE A 61 4.63 -12.01 -9.60
N LEU A 62 4.38 -10.71 -9.65
CA LEU A 62 5.14 -9.79 -10.51
C LEU A 62 6.62 -9.75 -10.13
N LEU A 63 6.92 -9.66 -8.83
CA LEU A 63 8.30 -9.69 -8.34
C LEU A 63 9.01 -11.00 -8.73
N LYS A 64 8.31 -12.15 -8.66
CA LYS A 64 8.88 -13.43 -9.11
C LYS A 64 9.13 -13.50 -10.61
N ILE A 65 8.22 -12.95 -11.42
CA ILE A 65 8.41 -12.87 -12.86
C ILE A 65 9.62 -11.99 -13.19
N VAL A 66 9.72 -10.81 -12.59
CA VAL A 66 10.85 -9.89 -12.77
C VAL A 66 12.17 -10.55 -12.37
N ASP A 67 12.19 -11.22 -11.22
CA ASP A 67 13.38 -11.91 -10.70
C ASP A 67 13.92 -12.97 -11.67
N VAL A 68 13.04 -13.75 -12.32
CA VAL A 68 13.44 -14.76 -13.30
C VAL A 68 13.84 -14.15 -14.65
N MET A 69 13.26 -13.02 -15.05
CA MET A 69 13.54 -12.41 -16.35
C MET A 69 14.84 -11.60 -16.37
N VAL A 70 15.07 -10.79 -15.34
CA VAL A 70 16.17 -9.80 -15.32
C VAL A 70 16.95 -9.78 -14.01
N GLY A 71 16.54 -10.53 -13.00
CA GLY A 71 17.06 -10.40 -11.64
C GLY A 71 16.46 -9.20 -10.91
N LEU A 72 15.86 -9.42 -9.74
CA LEU A 72 15.18 -8.35 -8.99
C LEU A 72 16.10 -7.66 -7.99
N ARG A 73 17.09 -8.36 -7.45
CA ARG A 73 18.02 -7.87 -6.43
C ARG A 73 19.46 -8.15 -6.88
N VAL A 74 20.37 -7.26 -6.54
CA VAL A 74 21.82 -7.45 -6.72
C VAL A 74 22.33 -8.65 -5.95
N SER A 75 23.54 -9.12 -6.29
CA SER A 75 24.23 -10.15 -5.52
C SER A 75 24.54 -9.69 -4.09
N ILE A 76 24.80 -10.64 -3.19
CA ILE A 76 25.14 -10.33 -1.80
C ILE A 76 26.49 -9.61 -1.71
N GLU A 77 27.41 -9.90 -2.63
CA GLU A 77 28.70 -9.23 -2.76
C GLU A 77 28.51 -7.75 -3.11
N GLU A 78 27.71 -7.45 -4.15
CA GLU A 78 27.39 -6.08 -4.55
C GLU A 78 26.61 -5.31 -3.46
N GLU A 79 25.70 -5.98 -2.76
CA GLU A 79 24.98 -5.38 -1.62
C GLU A 79 25.92 -5.06 -0.44
N THR A 80 26.96 -5.88 -0.24
CA THR A 80 27.97 -5.69 0.82
C THR A 80 28.97 -4.58 0.46
N GLU A 81 29.38 -4.50 -0.80
CA GLU A 81 30.24 -3.42 -1.31
C GLU A 81 29.52 -2.06 -1.30
N GLY A 82 28.20 -2.08 -1.54
CA GLY A 82 27.33 -0.91 -1.57
C GLY A 82 26.97 -0.52 -3.00
N LEU A 83 25.69 -0.23 -3.23
CA LEU A 83 25.14 0.05 -4.57
C LEU A 83 25.75 1.30 -5.22
N ASP A 84 26.19 2.27 -4.43
CA ASP A 84 26.86 3.46 -4.97
C ASP A 84 28.12 3.07 -5.75
N ILE A 85 28.92 2.13 -5.22
CA ILE A 85 30.14 1.66 -5.88
C ILE A 85 29.78 0.63 -6.96
N ALA A 86 28.99 -0.39 -6.60
CA ALA A 86 28.72 -1.54 -7.46
C ALA A 86 27.83 -1.21 -8.67
N SER A 87 26.94 -0.22 -8.58
CA SER A 87 25.98 0.13 -9.63
C SER A 87 26.15 1.54 -10.19
N HIS A 88 26.79 2.45 -9.46
CA HIS A 88 26.92 3.87 -9.85
C HIS A 88 28.38 4.36 -9.96
N GLU A 89 29.37 3.54 -9.59
CA GLU A 89 30.79 3.91 -9.52
C GLU A 89 31.04 5.23 -8.73
N GLU A 90 30.18 5.53 -7.76
CA GLU A 90 30.18 6.76 -6.97
C GLU A 90 30.42 6.46 -5.48
N ARG A 91 30.91 7.46 -4.74
CA ARG A 91 30.88 7.48 -3.27
C ARG A 91 30.01 8.65 -2.82
N ALA A 92 28.86 8.37 -2.21
CA ALA A 92 27.95 9.42 -1.72
C ALA A 92 28.58 10.32 -0.65
N TYR A 93 29.54 9.81 0.11
CA TYR A 93 30.29 10.58 1.12
C TYR A 93 31.77 10.20 1.08
N ASP A 94 32.62 11.20 0.84
CA ASP A 94 34.07 11.08 1.00
C ASP A 94 34.45 11.72 2.34
N ILE A 95 34.54 10.88 3.38
CA ILE A 95 34.97 11.30 4.72
C ILE A 95 36.48 11.41 4.75
N HIS A 96 36.97 12.56 4.27
CA HIS A 96 38.27 13.11 4.64
C HIS A 96 38.24 13.69 6.05
#